data_AF-A0A418FH03-F1
#
_entry.id   AF-A0A418FH03-F1
#
_cell.length_a   1.000
_cell.length_b   1.000
_cell.length_c   1.000
_cell.angle_alpha   90.00
_cell.angle_beta   90.00
_cell.angle_gamma   90.00
#
_symmetry.space_group_name_H-M   'P 1'
#
loop_
_entity.id
_entity.type
_entity.pdbx_description
1 polymer ?
#
loop_
_entity_poly.entity_id
_entity_poly.type
_entity_poly.pdbx_seq_one_letter_code
_entity_poly.pdbx_strand_id
1 'polypeptide(L)'
;KSNDQYGLDWVCFHDMMQSDRVRVAQVATKVSAFAMALLVGHHAIVDDSTHTVSDSTHTISPEPATNQVLVVIDNWIVLSMDGQEAEMVLALRQRFHEAFLRHLHHDQSAADHDLHLVTAVMHWIRGESATDS
;
A
#
# COMPACT_ATOMS: atom_id res chain seq x y z
N LYS A 1 20.66 0.69 -3.14
CA LYS A 1 20.91 0.87 -1.69
C LYS A 1 19.55 1.04 -1.07
N SER A 2 19.04 -0.01 -0.43
CA SER A 2 17.71 -0.01 0.15
C SER A 2 17.67 1.00 1.29
N ASN A 3 16.65 1.85 1.26
CA ASN A 3 16.43 2.89 2.25
C ASN A 3 15.64 2.30 3.43
N ASP A 4 16.13 1.19 3.99
CA ASP A 4 15.45 0.41 5.04
C ASP A 4 15.62 1.01 6.44
N GLN A 5 15.74 2.34 6.55
CA GLN A 5 16.05 2.93 7.86
C GLN A 5 14.81 3.09 8.76
N TYR A 6 13.59 2.91 8.23
CA TYR A 6 12.34 2.84 9.00
C TYR A 6 11.26 2.01 8.29
N GLY A 7 11.59 0.78 7.87
CA GLY A 7 10.57 -0.15 7.34
C GLY A 7 9.53 -0.46 8.41
N LEU A 8 8.45 0.30 8.47
CA LEU A 8 7.30 0.00 9.31
C LEU A 8 6.66 -1.26 8.72
N ASP A 9 6.98 -2.41 9.30
CA ASP A 9 6.31 -3.66 9.02
C ASP A 9 4.82 -3.51 9.36
N TRP A 10 3.97 -3.46 8.34
CA TRP A 10 2.53 -3.46 8.55
C TRP A 10 2.06 -4.86 8.92
N VAL A 11 1.02 -4.92 9.75
CA VAL A 11 0.49 -6.18 10.26
C VAL A 11 -1.01 -6.19 10.12
N CYS A 12 -1.53 -7.23 9.48
CA CYS A 12 -2.95 -7.57 9.52
C CYS A 12 -3.17 -8.64 10.59
N PHE A 13 -4.20 -8.47 11.43
CA PHE A 13 -4.59 -9.45 12.43
C PHE A 13 -6.08 -9.74 12.31
N HIS A 14 -6.48 -10.96 12.67
CA HIS A 14 -7.89 -11.36 12.67
C HIS A 14 -8.56 -11.03 14.02
N ASP A 15 -7.93 -11.43 15.13
CA ASP A 15 -8.48 -11.27 16.47
C ASP A 15 -7.59 -10.40 17.36
N MET A 16 -8.24 -9.46 18.06
CA MET A 16 -7.62 -8.67 19.12
C MET A 16 -8.27 -9.01 20.46
N MET A 17 -7.46 -9.49 21.39
CA MET A 17 -7.86 -9.55 22.79
C MET A 17 -7.60 -8.20 23.44
N GLN A 18 -8.63 -7.64 24.05
CA GLN A 18 -8.53 -6.41 24.81
C GLN A 18 -8.85 -6.67 26.28
N SER A 19 -7.95 -6.19 27.14
CA SER A 19 -8.16 -6.04 28.58
C SER A 19 -8.02 -4.57 28.95
N ASP A 20 -8.30 -4.22 30.20
CA ASP A 20 -8.18 -2.85 30.70
C ASP A 20 -6.76 -2.27 30.55
N ARG A 21 -5.74 -3.12 30.42
CA ARG A 21 -4.33 -2.72 30.41
C ARG A 21 -3.58 -3.05 29.13
N VAL A 22 -4.08 -3.98 28.33
CA VAL A 22 -3.35 -4.51 27.17
C VAL A 22 -4.31 -4.83 26.03
N ARG A 23 -3.86 -4.53 24.81
CA ARG A 23 -4.42 -5.02 23.55
C ARG A 23 -3.40 -5.94 22.89
N VAL A 24 -3.81 -7.15 22.54
CA VAL A 24 -2.94 -8.16 21.92
C VAL A 24 -3.61 -8.68 20.66
N ALA A 25 -2.95 -8.53 19.52
CA ALA A 25 -3.29 -9.29 18.32
C ALA A 25 -2.84 -10.74 18.51
N GLN A 26 -3.78 -11.69 18.50
CA GLN A 26 -3.45 -13.08 18.80
C GLN A 26 -2.70 -13.77 17.66
N VAL A 27 -3.10 -13.46 16.43
CA VAL A 27 -2.49 -13.94 15.19
C VAL A 27 -2.34 -12.74 14.28
N ALA A 28 -1.11 -12.51 13.84
CA ALA A 28 -0.70 -11.36 13.07
C ALA A 28 0.13 -11.83 11.88
N THR A 29 -0.17 -11.32 10.69
CA THR A 29 0.57 -11.57 9.46
C THR A 29 1.22 -10.27 9.02
N LYS A 30 2.54 -10.30 8.79
CA LYS A 30 3.24 -9.16 8.18
C LYS A 30 2.76 -8.97 6.75
N VAL A 31 2.58 -7.73 6.35
CA VAL A 31 2.07 -7.35 5.02
C VAL A 31 2.96 -6.23 4.48
N SER A 32 3.32 -6.30 3.19
CA SER A 32 4.10 -5.22 2.55
C SER A 32 3.27 -3.94 2.45
N ALA A 33 3.93 -2.78 2.45
CA ALA A 33 3.27 -1.50 2.25
C ALA A 33 2.51 -1.47 0.91
N PHE A 34 3.04 -2.09 -0.14
CA PHE A 34 2.34 -2.22 -1.43
C PHE A 34 1.03 -3.01 -1.32
N ALA A 35 1.04 -4.17 -0.67
CA ALA A 35 -0.16 -4.97 -0.47
C ALA A 35 -1.20 -4.23 0.41
N MET A 36 -0.74 -3.50 1.44
CA MET A 36 -1.59 -2.58 2.20
C MET A 36 -2.20 -1.51 1.30
N ALA A 37 -1.38 -0.84 0.49
CA ALA A 37 -1.79 0.22 -0.42
C ALA A 37 -2.79 -0.24 -1.48
N LEU A 38 -2.71 -1.49 -1.91
CA LEU A 38 -3.57 -2.03 -2.96
C LEU A 38 -4.89 -2.61 -2.44
N LEU A 39 -4.87 -3.32 -1.30
CA LEU A 39 -5.99 -4.17 -0.88
C LEU A 39 -6.72 -3.65 0.35
N VAL A 40 -6.14 -2.71 1.10
CA VAL A 40 -6.73 -2.22 2.35
C VAL A 40 -7.50 -0.93 2.13
N GLY A 41 -8.62 -0.83 2.84
CA GLY A 41 -9.46 0.35 2.93
C GLY A 41 -10.32 0.61 1.69
N HIS A 42 -11.24 1.54 1.83
CA HIS A 42 -12.15 1.90 0.73
C HIS A 42 -11.55 2.98 -0.16
N HIS A 43 -11.03 4.04 0.45
CA HIS A 43 -10.61 5.25 -0.23
C HIS A 43 -9.11 5.48 -0.05
N ALA A 44 -8.39 5.73 -1.14
CA ALA A 44 -6.98 6.09 -1.11
C ALA A 44 -6.72 7.32 -1.97
N ILE A 45 -5.87 8.21 -1.48
CA ILE A 45 -5.42 9.41 -2.20
C ILE A 45 -3.91 9.54 -2.09
N VAL A 46 -3.32 10.16 -3.11
CA VAL A 46 -1.94 10.63 -3.05
C VAL A 46 -1.95 12.04 -2.48
N ASP A 47 -1.22 12.22 -1.39
CA ASP A 47 -0.92 13.50 -0.79
C ASP A 47 0.52 13.90 -1.17
N ASP A 48 0.61 14.92 -2.02
CA ASP A 48 1.86 15.53 -2.51
C ASP A 48 2.36 16.65 -1.57
N SER A 49 1.75 16.80 -0.39
CA SER A 49 2.09 17.84 0.59
C SER A 49 3.47 17.68 1.22
N THR A 50 4.21 16.61 0.91
CA THR A 50 5.63 16.42 1.31
C THR A 50 6.53 17.57 0.85
N HIS A 51 6.09 18.37 -0.13
CA HIS A 51 6.79 19.57 -0.58
C HIS A 51 6.61 20.85 0.27
N THR A 52 5.80 20.85 1.34
CA THR A 52 5.47 22.10 2.06
C THR A 52 6.01 22.24 3.49
N VAL A 53 6.73 21.27 4.04
CA VAL A 53 7.46 21.45 5.31
C VAL A 53 8.92 21.81 5.03
N SER A 54 9.13 22.97 4.42
CA SER A 54 10.43 23.64 4.44
C SER A 54 10.41 24.67 5.56
N ASP A 55 10.52 24.17 6.80
CA ASP A 55 10.76 25.05 7.94
C ASP A 55 12.17 25.63 7.77
N SER A 56 12.22 26.95 7.73
CA SER A 56 13.39 27.71 7.35
C SER A 56 14.44 27.65 8.45
N THR A 57 15.48 26.82 8.30
CA THR A 57 16.89 27.19 8.59
C THR A 57 17.88 26.04 8.36
N HIS A 58 18.99 26.39 7.72
CA HIS A 58 20.30 25.72 7.69
C HIS A 58 20.64 24.65 6.62
N THR A 59 21.39 25.16 5.61
CA THR A 59 22.62 24.60 4.99
C THR A 59 22.57 23.37 4.06
N ILE A 60 22.58 23.66 2.76
CA ILE A 60 23.30 23.01 1.63
C ILE A 60 23.64 21.51 1.78
N SER A 61 22.88 20.67 1.09
CA SER A 61 23.37 19.47 0.38
C SER A 61 22.35 19.09 -0.72
N PRO A 62 22.74 18.84 -1.98
CA PRO A 62 21.81 18.38 -3.00
C PRO A 62 21.63 16.86 -2.84
N GLU A 63 20.79 16.44 -1.89
CA GLU A 63 20.25 15.08 -1.97
C GLU A 63 19.27 15.03 -3.15
N PRO A 64 19.32 13.99 -3.99
CA PRO A 64 18.36 13.86 -5.09
C PRO A 64 16.97 13.86 -4.48
N ALA A 65 16.12 14.79 -4.92
CA ALA A 65 14.72 14.84 -4.53
C ALA A 65 14.14 13.43 -4.71
N THR A 66 13.94 12.74 -3.60
CA THR A 66 13.30 11.44 -3.62
C THR A 66 11.87 11.70 -4.05
N ASN A 67 11.44 11.10 -5.16
CA ASN A 67 10.09 11.19 -5.72
C ASN A 67 9.09 10.44 -4.81
N GLN A 68 9.14 10.71 -3.51
CA GLN A 68 8.39 10.03 -2.47
C GLN A 68 7.13 10.84 -2.20
N VAL A 69 5.99 10.19 -2.38
CA VAL A 69 4.67 10.73 -2.09
C VAL A 69 4.02 9.93 -0.97
N LEU A 70 3.02 10.51 -0.32
CA LEU A 70 2.26 9.81 0.71
C LEU A 70 0.96 9.26 0.11
N VAL A 71 0.74 7.95 0.25
CA VAL A 71 -0.56 7.33 -0.01
C VAL A 71 -1.33 7.26 1.29
N VAL A 72 -2.45 7.97 1.37
CA VAL A 72 -3.32 8.03 2.55
C VAL A 72 -4.58 7.19 2.29
N ILE A 73 -4.79 6.16 3.12
CA ILE A 73 -5.92 5.24 3.03
C ILE A 73 -6.87 5.47 4.21
N ASP A 74 -8.15 5.65 3.91
CA ASP A 74 -9.24 5.88 4.87
C ASP A 74 -8.94 6.98 5.92
N ASN A 75 -8.07 7.93 5.58
CA ASN A 75 -7.61 9.05 6.40
C ASN A 75 -6.77 8.68 7.64
N TRP A 76 -6.29 7.44 7.76
CA TRP A 76 -5.50 7.03 8.95
C TRP A 76 -4.30 6.14 8.67
N ILE A 77 -4.28 5.37 7.57
CA ILE A 77 -3.10 4.64 7.14
C ILE A 77 -2.33 5.55 6.18
N VAL A 78 -1.06 5.82 6.49
CA VAL A 78 -0.19 6.69 5.68
C VAL A 78 1.04 5.90 5.27
N LEU A 79 1.26 5.77 3.96
CA LEU A 79 2.34 4.99 3.36
C LEU A 79 3.23 5.90 2.52
N SER A 80 4.55 5.83 2.72
CA SER A 80 5.52 6.51 1.85
C SER A 80 5.87 5.59 0.68
N MET A 81 5.68 6.07 -0.55
CA MET A 81 5.87 5.28 -1.77
C MET A 81 6.51 6.14 -2.87
N ASP A 82 7.12 5.53 -3.88
CA ASP A 82 7.51 6.27 -5.08
C ASP A 82 6.25 6.79 -5.80
N GLY A 83 6.32 7.99 -6.38
CA GLY A 83 5.20 8.62 -7.09
C GLY A 83 4.63 7.75 -8.21
N GLN A 84 5.48 7.05 -8.97
CA GLN A 84 5.01 6.16 -10.04
C GLN A 84 4.32 4.92 -9.48
N GLU A 85 4.85 4.37 -8.38
CA GLU A 85 4.21 3.24 -7.68
C GLU A 85 2.85 3.65 -7.11
N ALA A 86 2.74 4.85 -6.52
CA ALA A 86 1.52 5.36 -5.93
C ALA A 86 0.40 5.59 -6.98
N GLU A 87 0.72 6.21 -8.11
CA GLU A 87 -0.21 6.38 -9.24
C GLU A 87 -0.71 5.02 -9.76
N MET A 88 0.22 4.09 -9.91
CA MET A 88 -0.11 2.74 -10.37
C MET A 88 -0.97 1.99 -9.36
N VAL A 89 -0.70 2.10 -8.05
CA VAL A 89 -1.54 1.50 -7.00
C VAL A 89 -2.97 2.02 -7.10
N LEU A 90 -3.17 3.34 -7.24
CA LEU A 90 -4.49 3.93 -7.40
C LEU A 90 -5.21 3.38 -8.64
N ALA A 91 -4.51 3.31 -9.78
CA ALA A 91 -5.06 2.75 -11.01
C ALA A 91 -5.42 1.26 -10.85
N LEU A 92 -4.58 0.48 -10.17
CA LEU A 92 -4.84 -0.93 -9.88
C LEU A 92 -6.06 -1.09 -8.96
N ARG A 93 -6.19 -0.28 -7.90
CA ARG A 93 -7.36 -0.30 -7.00
C ARG A 93 -8.66 -0.12 -7.78
N GLN A 94 -8.70 0.84 -8.69
CA GLN A 94 -9.86 1.06 -9.55
C GLN A 94 -10.14 -0.17 -10.44
N ARG A 95 -9.12 -0.71 -11.10
CA ARG A 95 -9.27 -1.87 -11.98
C ARG A 95 -9.74 -3.12 -11.23
N PHE A 96 -9.25 -3.34 -10.00
CA PHE A 96 -9.72 -4.41 -9.12
C PHE A 96 -11.18 -4.22 -8.74
N HIS A 97 -11.57 -3.00 -8.39
CA HIS A 97 -12.96 -2.69 -8.08
C HIS A 97 -13.89 -2.96 -9.27
N GLU A 98 -13.51 -2.53 -10.47
CA GLU A 98 -14.27 -2.78 -11.69
C GLU A 98 -14.33 -4.27 -12.05
N ALA A 99 -13.22 -5.00 -11.92
CA ALA A 99 -13.19 -6.46 -12.12
C ALA A 99 -14.09 -7.19 -11.11
N PHE A 100 -14.07 -6.78 -9.84
CA PHE A 100 -14.92 -7.31 -8.79
C PHE A 100 -16.40 -7.06 -9.09
N LEU A 101 -16.78 -5.85 -9.49
CA LEU A 101 -18.16 -5.53 -9.88
C LEU A 101 -18.60 -6.33 -11.10
N ARG A 102 -17.75 -6.47 -12.12
CA ARG A 102 -18.07 -7.29 -13.29
C ARG A 102 -18.29 -8.74 -12.93
N HIS A 103 -17.48 -9.30 -12.03
CA HIS A 103 -17.65 -10.64 -11.50
C HIS A 103 -18.93 -10.79 -10.65
N LEU A 104 -19.31 -9.78 -9.87
CA LEU A 104 -20.57 -9.81 -9.12
C LEU A 104 -21.81 -9.75 -10.03
N HIS A 105 -21.72 -9.00 -11.13
CA HIS A 105 -22.85 -8.81 -12.05
C HIS A 105 -22.98 -9.90 -13.11
N HIS A 106 -21.89 -10.59 -13.44
CA HIS A 106 -21.89 -11.72 -14.35
C HIS A 106 -21.63 -12.98 -13.53
N ASP A 107 -22.64 -13.82 -13.37
CA ASP A 107 -22.60 -15.12 -12.66
C ASP A 107 -21.73 -16.17 -13.39
N GLN A 108 -20.69 -15.71 -14.08
CA GLN A 108 -19.75 -16.45 -14.91
C GLN A 108 -18.32 -16.28 -14.36
N SER A 109 -17.44 -17.19 -14.79
CA SER A 109 -16.01 -17.11 -14.49
C SER A 109 -15.45 -15.71 -14.82
N ALA A 110 -14.45 -15.28 -14.04
CA ALA A 110 -13.72 -14.03 -14.28
C ALA A 110 -13.29 -13.95 -15.75
N ALA A 111 -13.50 -12.78 -16.37
CA ALA A 111 -13.08 -12.57 -17.76
C ALA A 111 -11.56 -12.72 -17.88
N ASP A 112 -11.07 -13.19 -19.03
CA ASP A 112 -9.64 -13.48 -19.21
C ASP A 112 -8.73 -12.31 -18.81
N HIS A 113 -9.12 -11.08 -19.14
CA HIS A 113 -8.36 -9.88 -18.80
C HIS A 113 -8.32 -9.58 -17.29
N ASP A 114 -9.35 -9.97 -16.53
CA ASP A 114 -9.35 -9.86 -15.07
C ASP A 114 -8.44 -10.89 -14.43
N LEU A 115 -8.48 -12.12 -14.95
CA LEU A 115 -7.59 -13.18 -14.50
C LEU A 115 -6.11 -12.79 -14.72
N HIS A 116 -5.80 -12.18 -15.86
CA HIS A 116 -4.45 -11.66 -16.13
C HIS A 116 -4.07 -10.52 -15.17
N LEU A 117 -4.98 -9.60 -14.88
CA LEU A 117 -4.76 -8.53 -13.89
C LEU A 117 -4.42 -9.10 -12.51
N VAL A 118 -5.27 -10.00 -12.01
CA VAL A 118 -5.09 -10.64 -10.69
C VAL A 118 -3.79 -11.41 -10.64
N THR A 119 -3.47 -12.17 -11.70
CA THR A 119 -2.24 -12.99 -11.76
C THR A 119 -0.98 -12.13 -11.79
N ALA A 120 -0.98 -11.04 -12.56
CA ALA A 120 0.15 -10.12 -12.62
C ALA A 120 0.42 -9.47 -11.26
N VAL A 121 -0.64 -9.03 -10.58
CA VAL A 121 -0.55 -8.44 -9.24
C VAL A 121 -0.06 -9.45 -8.21
N MET A 122 -0.58 -10.67 -8.23
CA MET A 122 -0.13 -11.74 -7.34
C MET A 122 1.36 -12.07 -7.55
N HIS A 123 1.83 -12.07 -8.79
CA HIS A 123 3.24 -12.25 -9.09
C HIS A 123 4.10 -11.11 -8.53
N TRP A 124 3.61 -9.87 -8.61
CA TRP A 124 4.32 -8.71 -8.04
C TRP A 124 4.43 -8.80 -6.52
N ILE A 125 3.31 -9.00 -5.83
CA ILE A 125 3.28 -9.12 -4.36
C ILE A 125 4.22 -10.25 -3.89
N ARG A 126 4.28 -11.36 -4.64
CA ARG A 126 5.19 -12.47 -4.34
C ARG A 126 6.65 -12.14 -4.63
N GLY A 127 6.92 -11.35 -5.66
CA GLY A 127 8.26 -10.87 -6.02
C GLY A 127 8.88 -10.00 -4.93
N GLU A 128 8.10 -9.08 -4.35
CA GLU A 128 8.54 -8.27 -3.19
C GLU A 128 8.83 -9.13 -1.96
N SER A 129 7.97 -10.12 -1.70
CA SER A 129 8.17 -11.05 -0.57
C SER A 129 9.50 -11.82 -0.67
N ALA A 130 10.04 -12.00 -1.87
CA ALA A 130 11.30 -12.71 -2.11
C ALA A 130 12.54 -11.80 -2.06
N THR A 131 12.38 -10.49 -2.24
CA THR A 131 13.49 -9.52 -2.12
C THR A 131 13.78 -9.12 -0.67
N ASP A 132 12.82 -9.35 0.23
CA ASP A 132 12.92 -9.04 1.67
C ASP A 132 13.41 -10.24 2.52
N SER A 133 13.85 -11.34 1.90
CA SER A 133 14.36 -12.58 2.57
C SER A 133 15.87 -12.76 2.48
#